data_AF-A0A372GJI4-F1
#
_entry.id   AF-A0A372GJI4-F1
#
_cell.length_a   1.000
_cell.length_b   1.000
_cell.length_c   1.000
_cell.angle_alpha   90.00
_cell.angle_beta   90.00
_cell.angle_gamma   90.00
#
_symmetry.space_group_name_H-M   'P 1'
#
loop_
_entity.id
_entity.type
_entity.pdbx_description
1 polymer ?
#
loop_
_entity_poly.entity_id
_entity_poly.type
_entity_poly.pdbx_seq_one_letter_code
_entity_poly.pdbx_strand_id
1 'polypeptide(L)'
;MAFAREIADAKLISPAGGAIVFVAGGMLIACDRPDDITEQDNAWLDDVLDGYGVTELPPPCHIDEGELAGWRYWTLELRDHA
;
A
#
# COMPACT_ATOMS: atom_id res chain seq x y z
N MET A 1 -4.82 -28.39 -4.18
CA MET A 1 -4.69 -26.99 -4.59
C MET A 1 -5.13 -26.14 -3.42
N ALA A 2 -4.22 -25.41 -2.80
CA ALA A 2 -4.51 -24.46 -1.73
C ALA A 2 -3.84 -23.14 -2.12
N PHE A 3 -4.55 -22.33 -2.91
CA PHE A 3 -4.06 -21.05 -3.44
C PHE A 3 -4.85 -19.86 -2.90
N ALA A 4 -5.51 -20.01 -1.73
CA ALA A 4 -6.49 -19.05 -1.24
C ALA A 4 -6.39 -18.73 0.26
N ARG A 5 -5.24 -18.98 0.92
CA ARG A 5 -5.22 -18.79 2.37
C ARG A 5 -3.86 -18.47 2.98
N GLU A 6 -3.16 -17.50 2.40
CA GLU A 6 -2.06 -16.82 3.11
C GLU A 6 -1.68 -15.48 2.46
N ILE A 7 -2.66 -14.63 2.15
CA ILE A 7 -2.41 -13.19 2.31
C ILE A 7 -2.63 -12.94 3.80
N ALA A 8 -1.70 -13.46 4.62
CA ALA A 8 -1.59 -13.08 6.01
C ALA A 8 -1.42 -11.57 6.06
N ASP A 9 -1.91 -10.92 7.13
CA ASP A 9 -1.83 -9.48 7.32
C ASP A 9 -0.41 -8.96 7.05
N ALA A 10 -0.14 -8.51 5.82
CA ALA A 10 1.20 -8.24 5.34
C ALA A 10 1.48 -6.77 5.61
N LYS A 11 2.50 -6.51 6.43
CA LYS A 11 3.08 -5.18 6.59
C LYS A 11 4.35 -5.14 5.74
N LEU A 12 4.28 -4.40 4.64
CA LEU A 12 5.39 -4.20 3.72
C LEU A 12 5.84 -2.74 3.86
N ILE A 13 7.13 -2.53 4.06
CA ILE A 13 7.74 -1.20 4.14
C ILE A 13 8.76 -1.11 3.02
N SER A 14 8.77 0.01 2.31
CA SER A 14 9.70 0.25 1.23
C SER A 14 11.15 0.27 1.75
N PRO A 15 12.15 -0.06 0.90
CA PRO A 15 13.54 -0.18 1.36
C PRO A 15 14.12 1.09 2.00
N ALA A 16 13.73 2.28 1.53
CA ALA A 16 14.15 3.55 2.10
C ALA A 16 13.15 4.13 3.13
N GLY A 17 12.00 3.47 3.31
CA GLY A 17 11.00 3.83 4.32
C GLY A 17 10.04 4.94 3.92
N GLY A 18 10.06 5.41 2.66
CA GLY A 18 9.15 6.44 2.15
C GLY A 18 7.72 5.96 1.84
N ALA A 19 7.48 4.65 1.80
CA ALA A 19 6.17 4.06 1.54
C ALA A 19 5.89 2.82 2.40
N ILE A 20 4.62 2.59 2.70
CA ILE A 20 4.14 1.46 3.51
C ILE A 20 2.91 0.88 2.84
N VAL A 21 2.81 -0.44 2.76
CA VAL A 21 1.60 -1.15 2.32
C VAL A 21 1.16 -2.12 3.40
N PHE A 22 -0.12 -2.08 3.72
CA PHE A 22 -0.78 -2.98 4.64
C PHE A 22 -1.93 -3.68 3.93
N VAL A 23 -2.01 -5.01 4.06
CA VAL A 23 -3.16 -5.77 3.56
C VAL A 23 -3.81 -6.50 4.71
N ALA A 24 -5.10 -6.28 4.93
CA ALA A 24 -5.87 -6.96 5.96
C ALA A 24 -7.32 -7.13 5.55
N GLY A 25 -7.88 -8.32 5.80
CA GLY A 25 -9.32 -8.57 5.60
C GLY A 25 -9.84 -8.27 4.19
N GLY A 26 -9.02 -8.45 3.15
CA GLY A 26 -9.37 -8.13 1.76
C GLY A 26 -9.28 -6.63 1.42
N MET A 27 -8.66 -5.82 2.27
CA MET A 27 -8.40 -4.40 2.03
C MET A 27 -6.90 -4.15 1.95
N LEU A 28 -6.48 -3.41 0.93
CA LEU A 28 -5.14 -2.86 0.79
C LEU A 28 -5.15 -1.40 1.19
N ILE A 29 -4.23 -1.04 2.09
CA ILE A 29 -3.94 0.32 2.49
C ILE A 29 -2.52 0.62 2.08
N ALA A 30 -2.34 1.55 1.15
CA ALA A 30 -1.03 2.07 0.78
C ALA A 30 -0.86 3.44 1.41
N CYS A 31 0.32 3.74 1.92
CA CYS A 31 0.69 5.04 2.46
C CYS A 31 2.02 5.49 1.86
N ASP A 32 2.16 6.79 1.64
CA ASP A 32 3.43 7.38 1.30
C ASP A 32 3.69 8.70 2.02
N ARG A 33 4.97 9.07 2.08
CA ARG A 33 5.39 10.37 2.61
C ARG A 33 5.69 11.30 1.43
N PRO A 34 4.78 12.20 1.02
CA PRO A 34 4.95 13.00 -0.18
C PRO A 34 6.22 13.89 -0.17
N ASP A 35 6.63 14.35 1.00
CA ASP A 35 7.79 15.24 1.15
C ASP A 35 9.15 14.51 1.17
N ASP A 36 9.16 13.18 1.25
CA ASP A 36 10.37 12.37 1.53
C ASP A 36 10.38 11.03 0.79
N ILE A 37 9.45 10.83 -0.16
CA ILE A 37 9.39 9.63 -0.98
C ILE A 37 10.50 9.67 -2.03
N THR A 38 11.30 8.60 -2.10
CA THR A 38 12.34 8.48 -3.11
C THR A 38 11.82 7.84 -4.40
N GLU A 39 12.58 7.93 -5.50
CA GLU A 39 12.27 7.18 -6.73
C GLU A 39 12.26 5.66 -6.47
N GLN A 40 13.12 5.17 -5.57
CA GLN A 40 13.16 3.77 -5.17
C GLN A 40 11.88 3.36 -4.41
N ASP A 41 11.36 4.23 -3.56
CA ASP A 41 10.10 3.96 -2.85
C ASP A 41 8.90 3.97 -3.79
N ASN A 42 8.88 4.90 -4.76
CA ASN A 42 7.83 4.93 -5.79
C ASN A 42 7.85 3.65 -6.63
N ALA A 43 9.02 3.27 -7.17
CA ALA A 43 9.13 2.07 -7.98
C ALA A 43 8.73 0.80 -7.19
N TRP A 44 9.13 0.73 -5.93
CA TRP A 44 8.73 -0.35 -5.04
C TRP A 44 7.21 -0.36 -4.79
N LEU A 45 6.60 0.81 -4.57
CA LEU A 45 5.17 0.93 -4.33
C LEU A 45 4.38 0.51 -5.57
N ASP A 46 4.80 0.94 -6.76
CA ASP A 46 4.22 0.54 -8.04
C ASP A 46 4.30 -0.98 -8.24
N ASP A 47 5.47 -1.60 -8.01
CA ASP A 47 5.65 -3.05 -8.12
C ASP A 47 4.73 -3.82 -7.15
N VAL A 48 4.57 -3.33 -5.91
CA VAL A 48 3.67 -3.94 -4.92
C VAL A 48 2.22 -3.81 -5.37
N LEU A 49 1.79 -2.63 -5.80
CA LEU A 49 0.42 -2.36 -6.27
C LEU A 49 0.07 -3.21 -7.50
N ASP A 50 0.99 -3.34 -8.46
CA ASP A 50 0.85 -4.22 -9.63
C ASP A 50 0.70 -5.69 -9.23
N GLY A 51 1.47 -6.13 -8.21
CA GLY A 51 1.34 -7.47 -7.62
C GLY A 51 -0.05 -7.77 -7.03
N TYR A 52 -0.80 -6.74 -6.64
CA TYR A 52 -2.20 -6.85 -6.19
C TYR A 52 -3.22 -6.52 -7.30
N GLY A 53 -2.77 -6.30 -8.54
CA GLY A 53 -3.61 -5.97 -9.69
C GLY A 53 -4.19 -4.56 -9.66
N VAL A 54 -3.60 -3.65 -8.88
CA VAL A 54 -4.03 -2.25 -8.79
C VAL A 54 -3.43 -1.46 -9.95
N THR A 55 -4.28 -1.07 -10.90
CA THR A 55 -3.85 -0.31 -12.09
C THR A 55 -4.08 1.19 -11.98
N GLU A 56 -4.92 1.63 -11.05
CA GLU A 56 -5.22 3.04 -10.80
C GLU A 56 -5.47 3.25 -9.31
N LEU A 57 -4.84 4.30 -8.75
CA LEU A 57 -5.08 4.75 -7.39
C LEU A 57 -6.17 5.83 -7.38
N PRO A 58 -7.14 5.78 -6.45
CA PRO A 58 -8.05 6.88 -6.24
C PRO A 58 -7.29 8.12 -5.72
N PRO A 59 -7.93 9.29 -5.64
CA PRO A 59 -7.32 10.45 -4.99
C PRO A 59 -6.91 10.11 -3.54
N PRO A 60 -5.70 10.51 -3.09
CA PRO A 60 -5.23 10.22 -1.74
C PRO A 60 -6.05 10.95 -0.68
N CYS A 61 -6.14 10.32 0.49
CA CYS A 61 -6.48 10.99 1.73
C CYS A 61 -5.19 11.40 2.47
N HIS A 62 -5.29 12.38 3.38
CA HIS A 62 -4.16 12.86 4.19
C HIS A 62 -4.32 12.40 5.64
N ILE A 63 -3.20 12.14 6.30
CA ILE A 63 -3.15 11.80 7.72
C ILE A 63 -2.77 13.07 8.51
N ASP A 64 -3.69 13.58 9.31
CA ASP A 64 -3.52 14.86 10.01
C ASP A 64 -2.73 14.74 11.33
N GLU A 65 -2.82 13.59 12.02
CA GLU A 65 -2.26 13.40 13.36
C GLU A 65 -1.61 12.02 13.54
N GLY A 66 -0.71 11.91 14.52
CA GLY A 66 -0.03 10.67 14.90
C GLY A 66 1.36 10.49 14.27
N GLU A 67 1.91 9.28 14.36
CA GLU A 67 3.27 8.96 13.87
C GLU A 67 3.42 9.10 12.36
N LEU A 68 2.30 8.98 11.62
CA LEU A 68 2.24 9.16 10.17
C LEU A 68 1.64 10.51 9.76
N ALA A 69 1.59 11.49 10.65
CA ALA A 69 1.12 12.84 10.29
C ALA A 69 1.89 13.40 9.09
N GLY A 70 1.16 13.97 8.13
CA GLY A 70 1.69 14.49 6.86
C GLY A 70 1.83 13.44 5.75
N TRP A 71 1.60 12.15 6.04
CA TRP A 71 1.56 11.12 5.01
C TRP A 71 0.24 11.13 4.26
N ARG A 72 0.26 10.60 3.04
CA ARG A 72 -0.94 10.29 2.28
C ARG A 72 -1.27 8.82 2.41
N TYR A 73 -2.55 8.48 2.24
CA TYR A 73 -2.97 7.10 2.18
C TYR A 73 -4.07 6.86 1.15
N TRP A 74 -4.11 5.63 0.67
CA TRP A 74 -5.11 5.07 -0.21
C TRP A 74 -5.71 3.83 0.43
N THR A 75 -6.98 3.59 0.13
CA THR A 75 -7.68 2.41 0.62
C THR A 75 -8.42 1.77 -0.54
N LEU A 76 -8.15 0.48 -0.75
CA LEU A 76 -8.60 -0.29 -1.89
C LEU A 76 -9.17 -1.62 -1.41
N GLU A 77 -10.35 -1.99 -1.90
CA GLU A 77 -10.87 -3.34 -1.72
C GLU A 77 -10.19 -4.27 -2.72
N LEU A 78 -9.48 -5.27 -2.21
CA LEU A 78 -8.97 -6.37 -3.01
C LEU A 78 -10.15 -7.26 -3.36
N ARG A 79 -10.61 -7.17 -4.60
CA ARG A 79 -11.63 -8.10 -5.11
C ARG A 79 -10.93 -9.44 -5.30
N ASP A 80 -11.44 -10.49 -4.65
CA ASP A 80 -11.04 -11.87 -4.93
C ASP A 80 -11.06 -12.08 -6.44
N HIS A 81 -9.88 -12.24 -7.04
CA HIS A 81 -9.78 -12.82 -8.37
C HIS A 81 -10.12 -14.30 -8.22
N ALA A 82 -11.42 -14.60 -8.35
CA ALA A 82 -11.97 -15.95 -8.42
C ALA A 82 -11.44 -16.73 -9.63
#